data_AF-A0A1V3XSF4-F1
#
_entry.id   AF-A0A1V3XSF4-F1
#
_cell.length_a   1.000
_cell.length_b   1.000
_cell.length_c   1.000
_cell.angle_alpha   90.00
_cell.angle_beta   90.00
_cell.angle_gamma   90.00
#
_symmetry.space_group_name_H-M   'P 1'
#
loop_
_entity.id
_entity.type
_entity.pdbx_description
1 polymer ?
#
loop_
_entity_poly.entity_id
_entity_poly.type
_entity_poly.pdbx_seq_one_letter_code
_entity_poly.pdbx_strand_id
1 'polypeptide(L)'
;MNFLPKPAEGIPGTERTPWYHRNVDYDEIAFFHGGSLYGIPMPPGLISHAPQGVHHGAPEKARQRARRKFDEYSTVDWQVIAIDTRRRLTPCAEMLAHDLGQH
;
A
#
# COMPACT_ATOMS: atom_id res chain seq x y z
N MET A 1 6.50 -10.04 2.43
CA MET A 1 5.73 -9.61 3.62
C MET A 1 4.24 -9.82 3.35
N ASN A 2 3.45 -10.10 4.39
CA ASN A 2 2.01 -10.26 4.25
C ASN A 2 1.30 -9.17 5.07
N PHE A 3 0.41 -8.42 4.43
CA PHE A 3 -0.50 -7.49 5.07
C PHE A 3 -1.86 -8.18 5.19
N LEU A 4 -2.13 -8.71 6.37
CA LEU A 4 -3.32 -9.47 6.70
C LEU A 4 -4.31 -8.62 7.51
N PRO A 5 -5.58 -9.05 7.62
CA PRO A 5 -6.53 -8.39 8.49
C PRO A 5 -6.00 -8.35 9.92
N LYS A 6 -6.01 -7.17 10.54
CA LYS A 6 -5.50 -6.95 11.90
C LYS A 6 -6.27 -5.86 12.63
N PRO A 7 -6.17 -5.78 13.97
CA PRO A 7 -6.62 -4.60 14.71
C PRO A 7 -5.94 -3.32 14.20
N ALA A 8 -6.71 -2.23 14.14
CA ALA A 8 -6.20 -0.90 13.86
C ALA A 8 -5.54 -0.31 15.11
N GLU A 9 -4.60 0.61 14.91
CA GLU A 9 -3.89 1.29 15.99
C GLU A 9 -4.87 2.16 16.79
N GLY A 10 -5.00 1.89 18.09
CA GLY A 10 -6.03 2.50 18.96
C GLY A 10 -5.62 3.78 19.68
N ILE A 11 -4.33 4.15 19.68
CA ILE A 11 -3.84 5.34 20.40
C ILE A 11 -4.18 6.61 19.60
N PRO A 12 -4.96 7.57 20.16
CA PRO A 12 -5.31 8.80 19.45
C PRO A 12 -4.09 9.55 18.92
N GLY A 13 -4.20 10.08 17.71
CA GLY A 13 -3.11 10.77 17.03
C GLY A 13 -2.13 9.84 16.28
N THR A 14 -2.25 8.52 16.43
CA THR A 14 -1.45 7.57 15.64
C THR A 14 -1.89 7.58 14.18
N GLU A 15 -0.93 7.73 13.27
CA GLU A 15 -1.19 7.49 11.86
C GLU A 15 -1.31 5.99 11.60
N ARG A 16 -2.44 5.56 11.04
CA ARG A 16 -2.72 4.13 10.80
C ARG A 16 -2.33 3.65 9.40
N THR A 17 -2.06 4.58 8.49
CA THR A 17 -1.60 4.25 7.12
C THR A 17 -0.07 4.18 7.08
N PRO A 18 0.54 3.37 6.18
CA PRO A 18 1.98 3.33 6.03
C PRO A 18 2.56 4.74 5.80
N TRP A 19 3.70 5.02 6.43
CA TRP A 19 4.35 6.32 6.34
C TRP A 19 4.84 6.62 4.91
N TYR A 20 5.02 7.90 4.63
CA TYR A 20 5.87 8.29 3.51
C TYR A 20 7.29 7.81 3.77
N HIS A 21 7.84 7.09 2.81
CA HIS A 21 9.18 6.55 2.91
C HIS A 21 9.83 6.46 1.52
N ARG A 22 11.12 6.13 1.54
CA ARG A 22 11.88 5.72 0.37
C ARG A 22 12.76 4.57 0.81
N ASN A 23 12.94 3.60 -0.08
CA ASN A 23 13.83 2.49 0.16
C ASN A 23 14.88 2.47 -0.94
N VAL A 24 16.14 2.63 -0.57
CA VAL A 24 17.25 2.69 -1.54
C VAL A 24 17.84 1.32 -1.84
N ASP A 25 17.57 0.34 -0.97
CA ASP A 25 18.16 -0.99 -1.02
C ASP A 25 17.27 -2.00 -1.76
N TYR A 26 15.96 -1.73 -1.85
CA TYR A 26 14.97 -2.65 -2.42
C TYR A 26 14.02 -1.97 -3.39
N ASP A 27 13.67 -2.69 -4.45
CA ASP A 27 12.41 -2.47 -5.16
C ASP A 27 11.30 -3.13 -4.33
N GLU A 28 10.20 -2.42 -4.12
CA GLU A 28 9.05 -2.90 -3.36
C GLU A 28 7.87 -3.16 -4.32
N ILE A 29 7.42 -4.41 -4.38
CA ILE A 29 6.22 -4.81 -5.12
C ILE A 29 5.12 -5.09 -4.12
N ALA A 30 3.92 -4.56 -4.34
CA ALA A 30 2.73 -4.95 -3.59
C ALA A 30 1.62 -5.42 -4.53
N PHE A 31 1.12 -6.63 -4.27
CA PHE A 31 -0.01 -7.25 -4.95
C PHE A 31 -1.24 -7.23 -4.06
N PHE A 32 -2.26 -6.50 -4.48
CA PHE A 32 -3.53 -6.34 -3.78
C PHE A 32 -4.52 -7.37 -4.32
N HIS A 33 -4.94 -8.31 -3.48
CA HIS A 33 -5.83 -9.40 -3.91
C HIS A 33 -7.20 -9.38 -3.20
N GLY A 34 -7.46 -8.36 -2.39
CA GLY A 34 -8.76 -8.15 -1.74
C GLY A 34 -8.68 -7.20 -0.56
N GLY A 35 -9.69 -7.25 0.30
CA GLY A 35 -9.71 -6.51 1.55
C GLY A 35 -10.12 -5.04 1.42
N SER A 36 -9.97 -4.29 2.51
CA SER A 36 -10.33 -2.87 2.57
C SER A 36 -9.36 -2.05 3.41
N LEU A 37 -9.20 -0.77 3.06
CA LEU A 37 -8.55 0.24 3.89
C LEU A 37 -9.62 1.16 4.48
N TYR A 38 -10.02 0.86 5.73
CA TYR A 38 -11.06 1.59 6.47
C TYR A 38 -12.36 1.73 5.67
N GLY A 39 -12.87 0.64 5.09
CA GLY A 39 -14.12 0.63 4.33
C GLY A 39 -14.03 1.12 2.88
N ILE A 40 -12.83 1.38 2.36
CA ILE A 40 -12.60 1.51 0.91
C ILE A 40 -12.05 0.18 0.41
N PRO A 41 -12.79 -0.56 -0.45
CA PRO A 41 -12.29 -1.78 -1.05
C PRO A 41 -10.99 -1.52 -1.81
N MET A 42 -10.01 -2.40 -1.63
CA MET A 42 -8.79 -2.34 -2.44
C MET A 42 -9.03 -3.01 -3.79
N PRO A 43 -8.52 -2.46 -4.90
CA PRO A 43 -8.74 -3.05 -6.21
C PRO A 43 -8.11 -4.45 -6.28
N PRO A 44 -8.88 -5.53 -6.52
CA PRO A 44 -8.34 -6.86 -6.64
C PRO A 44 -7.53 -6.96 -7.95
N GLY A 45 -6.36 -7.59 -7.88
CA GLY A 45 -5.49 -7.75 -9.04
C GLY A 45 -4.51 -6.60 -9.25
N LEU A 46 -4.58 -5.52 -8.45
CA LEU A 46 -3.65 -4.39 -8.58
C LEU A 46 -2.24 -4.81 -8.16
N ILE A 47 -1.26 -4.44 -8.98
CA ILE A 47 0.15 -4.53 -8.65
C ILE A 47 0.70 -3.11 -8.61
N SER A 48 1.41 -2.77 -7.54
CA SER A 48 2.23 -1.56 -7.46
C SER A 48 3.69 -1.93 -7.43
N HIS A 49 4.53 -1.08 -8.02
CA HIS A 49 5.98 -1.20 -8.04
C HIS A 49 6.58 0.14 -7.63
N ALA A 50 7.28 0.16 -6.50
CA ALA A 50 8.09 1.29 -6.07
C ALA A 50 9.56 0.95 -6.28
N PRO A 51 10.21 1.53 -7.31
CA PRO A 51 11.63 1.30 -7.56
C PRO A 51 12.52 1.88 -6.45
N GLN A 52 13.72 1.32 -6.32
CA GLN A 52 14.77 1.81 -5.43
C GLN A 52 14.93 3.34 -5.51
N GLY A 53 14.84 3.99 -4.36
CA GLY A 53 15.06 5.43 -4.17
C GLY A 53 13.84 6.32 -4.42
N VAL A 54 12.73 5.78 -4.94
CA VAL A 54 11.50 6.53 -5.18
C VAL A 54 10.76 6.78 -3.86
N HIS A 55 10.38 8.05 -3.64
CA HIS A 55 9.52 8.43 -2.53
C HIS A 55 8.10 7.93 -2.77
N HIS A 56 7.56 7.18 -1.82
CA HIS A 56 6.21 6.63 -1.92
C HIS A 56 5.57 6.45 -0.54
N GLY A 57 4.30 6.04 -0.54
CA GLY A 57 3.49 5.87 0.66
C GLY A 57 2.00 6.01 0.33
N ALA A 58 1.14 5.88 1.35
CA ALA A 58 -0.29 6.09 1.15
C ALA A 58 -0.56 7.53 0.65
N PRO A 59 -1.37 7.73 -0.41
CA PRO A 59 -1.72 9.07 -0.89
C PRO A 59 -2.35 9.91 0.21
N GLU A 60 -2.09 11.23 0.22
CA GLU A 60 -2.52 12.11 1.32
C GLU A 60 -4.04 12.07 1.54
N LYS A 61 -4.83 11.93 0.46
CA LYS A 61 -6.29 11.75 0.56
C LYS A 61 -6.68 10.51 1.40
N ALA A 62 -5.94 9.41 1.27
CA ALA A 62 -6.16 8.19 2.05
C ALA A 62 -5.77 8.38 3.53
N ARG A 63 -4.64 9.06 3.78
CA ARG A 63 -4.17 9.40 5.14
C ARG A 63 -5.17 10.27 5.88
N GLN A 64 -5.61 11.37 5.27
CA GLN A 64 -6.63 12.26 5.84
C GLN A 64 -7.93 11.52 6.13
N ARG A 65 -8.35 10.61 5.24
CA ARG A 65 -9.53 9.79 5.47
C ARG A 65 -9.33 8.86 6.67
N ALA A 66 -8.19 8.19 6.78
CA ALA A 66 -7.88 7.32 7.92
C ALA A 66 -7.94 8.08 9.25
N ARG A 67 -7.44 9.31 9.30
CA ARG A 67 -7.54 10.20 10.47
C ARG A 67 -8.99 10.58 10.80
N ARG A 68 -9.79 10.98 9.79
CA ARG A 68 -11.21 11.31 10.00
C ARG A 68 -12.05 10.13 10.47
N LYS A 69 -11.64 8.91 10.09
CA LYS A 69 -12.36 7.66 10.35
C LYS A 69 -11.77 6.86 11.50
N PHE A 70 -10.92 7.48 12.33
CA PHE A 70 -10.18 6.79 13.40
C PHE A 70 -11.10 6.06 14.39
N ASP A 71 -12.18 6.70 14.82
CA ASP A 71 -13.12 6.13 15.79
C ASP A 71 -14.16 5.19 15.16
N GLU A 72 -14.27 5.17 13.83
CA GLU A 72 -15.28 4.38 13.11
C GLU A 72 -14.80 2.94 12.79
N TYR A 73 -13.49 2.72 12.72
CA TYR A 73 -12.91 1.43 12.37
C TYR A 73 -11.93 0.96 13.44
N SER A 74 -12.14 -0.26 13.94
CA SER A 74 -11.26 -0.94 14.91
C SER A 74 -10.34 -1.97 14.25
N THR A 75 -10.51 -2.25 12.96
CA THR A 75 -9.69 -3.17 12.17
C THR A 75 -9.22 -2.52 10.87
N VAL A 76 -8.17 -3.10 10.29
CA VAL A 76 -7.78 -2.92 8.90
C VAL A 76 -7.83 -4.29 8.24
N ASP A 77 -8.53 -4.40 7.11
CA ASP A 77 -8.88 -5.69 6.50
C ASP A 77 -7.99 -5.99 5.29
N TRP A 78 -6.71 -5.65 5.36
CA TRP A 78 -5.81 -5.80 4.22
C TRP A 78 -5.66 -7.25 3.78
N GLN A 79 -5.55 -7.44 2.47
CA GLN A 79 -5.17 -8.68 1.83
C GLN A 79 -4.18 -8.36 0.72
N VAL A 80 -2.94 -8.12 1.13
CA VAL A 80 -1.86 -7.67 0.24
C VAL A 80 -0.61 -8.50 0.51
N ILE A 81 0.05 -8.93 -0.55
CA ILE A 81 1.36 -9.57 -0.49
C ILE A 81 2.38 -8.56 -1.02
N ALA A 82 3.41 -8.29 -0.22
CA ALA A 82 4.55 -7.50 -0.69
C ALA A 82 5.80 -8.36 -0.87
N ILE A 83 6.57 -8.04 -1.91
CA ILE A 83 7.82 -8.70 -2.26
C ILE A 83 8.88 -7.62 -2.46
N ASP A 84 9.91 -7.68 -1.64
CA ASP A 84 11.03 -6.74 -1.70
C ASP A 84 12.21 -7.44 -2.37
N THR A 85 12.85 -6.77 -3.31
CA THR A 85 13.94 -7.34 -4.09
C THR A 85 15.16 -6.43 -4.09
N ARG A 86 16.33 -7.00 -3.77
CA ARG A 86 17.61 -6.25 -3.83
C ARG A 86 18.05 -5.97 -5.27
N ARG A 87 17.74 -6.89 -6.18
CA ARG A 87 17.97 -6.69 -7.61
C ARG A 87 16.81 -5.89 -8.16
N ARG A 88 17.11 -4.81 -8.87
CA ARG A 88 16.11 -3.98 -9.55
C ARG A 88 15.26 -4.82 -10.48
N LEU A 89 13.96 -4.56 -10.47
CA LEU A 89 13.01 -5.17 -11.39
C LEU A 89 12.79 -4.23 -12.57
N THR A 90 12.64 -4.81 -13.74
CA THR A 90 12.23 -4.08 -14.95
C THR A 90 10.86 -4.63 -15.34
N PRO A 91 9.82 -3.77 -15.39
CA PRO A 91 8.51 -4.20 -15.88
C PRO A 91 8.61 -4.79 -17.28
N CYS A 92 7.98 -5.95 -17.49
CA CYS A 92 7.89 -6.55 -18.82
C CYS A 92 6.88 -5.80 -19.70
N ALA A 93 6.86 -6.11 -20.99
CA ALA A 93 5.96 -5.47 -21.94
C ALA A 93 4.49 -5.61 -21.56
N GLU A 94 4.08 -6.77 -21.02
CA GLU A 94 2.71 -7.04 -20.59
C GLU A 94 2.31 -6.14 -19.41
N MET A 95 3.19 -5.95 -18.42
CA MET A 95 2.94 -5.05 -17.30
C MET A 95 2.79 -3.60 -17.77
N LEU A 96 3.69 -3.14 -18.65
CA LEU A 96 3.66 -1.79 -19.19
C LEU A 96 2.42 -1.53 -20.04
N ALA A 97 1.95 -2.53 -20.80
CA ALA A 97 0.72 -2.44 -21.59
C ALA A 97 -0.55 -2.29 -20.72
N HIS A 98 -0.47 -2.61 -19.42
CA HIS A 98 -1.56 -2.51 -18.46
C HIS A 98 -1.29 -1.47 -17.37
N ASP A 99 -0.34 -0.56 -17.60
CA ASP A 99 -0.09 0.56 -16.67
C ASP A 99 -1.35 1.42 -16.55
N LEU A 100 -1.77 1.68 -15.32
CA LEU A 100 -2.94 2.49 -15.00
C LEU A 100 -2.67 4.00 -15.10
N GLY A 101 -1.43 4.41 -15.39
CA GLY A 101 -1.06 5.83 -15.56
C GLY A 101 -1.08 6.62 -14.25
N GLN A 102 -1.01 5.93 -13.11
CA GLN A 102 -1.08 6.54 -11.78
C GLN A 102 0.33 6.81 -11.25
N HIS A 103 1.04 7.75 -11.89
CA HIS A 103 2.35 8.25 -11.47
C HIS A 103 2.24 9.62 -10.82
#